data_AF-A0AB33D4V0-F1
#
_entry.id   AF-A0AB33D4V0-F1
#
_cell.length_a   1.000
_cell.length_b   1.000
_cell.length_c   1.000
_cell.angle_alpha   90.00
_cell.angle_beta   90.00
_cell.angle_gamma   90.00
#
_symmetry.space_group_name_H-M   'P 1'
#
loop_
_entity.id
_entity.type
_entity.pdbx_description
1 polymer ?
#
loop_
_entity_poly.entity_id
_entity_poly.type
_entity_poly.pdbx_seq_one_letter_code
_entity_poly.pdbx_strand_id
1 'polypeptide(L)' 'MSPEEEGYKQELSVSDASFIRVLEDLIDALIANGVLRMTDLPPEALAKLNERKQTRQRLRDSLDLINDDEPLI' A
#
# COMPACT_ATOMS: atom_id res chain seq x y z
N MET A 1 -30.14 -0.11 -2.64
CA MET A 1 -29.06 0.61 -3.33
C MET A 1 -29.34 0.54 -4.81
N SER A 2 -29.18 1.64 -5.52
CA SER A 2 -29.29 1.64 -6.99
C SER A 2 -28.02 1.04 -7.63
N PRO A 3 -28.11 0.48 -8.84
CA PRO A 3 -26.94 0.01 -9.58
C PRO A 3 -25.88 1.09 -9.82
N GLU A 4 -26.31 2.35 -9.89
CA GLU A 4 -25.42 3.51 -10.03
C GLU A 4 -24.59 3.75 -8.77
N GLU A 5 -25.18 3.62 -7.58
CA GLU A 5 -24.48 3.76 -6.29
C GLU A 5 -23.40 2.67 -6.10
N GLU A 6 -23.62 1.47 -6.63
CA GLU A 6 -22.63 0.39 -6.62
C GLU A 6 -21.43 0.69 -7.52
N GLY A 7 -21.69 1.23 -8.73
CA GLY A 7 -20.65 1.66 -9.66
C GLY A 7 -19.72 2.72 -9.05
N TYR A 8 -20.28 3.79 -8.46
CA TYR A 8 -19.48 4.85 -7.83
C TYR A 8 -18.65 4.34 -6.65
N LYS A 9 -19.20 3.42 -5.84
CA LYS A 9 -18.43 2.81 -4.73
C LYS A 9 -17.26 1.98 -5.24
N GLN A 10 -17.44 1.26 -6.33
CA GLN A 10 -16.40 0.45 -6.93
C GLN A 10 -15.30 1.33 -7.54
N GLU A 11 -15.67 2.39 -8.26
CA GLU A 11 -14.72 3.39 -8.79
C GLU A 11 -13.92 4.05 -7.67
N LEU A 12 -14.58 4.46 -6.58
CA LEU A 12 -13.90 5.04 -5.42
C LEU A 12 -12.94 4.05 -4.77
N SER A 13 -13.36 2.81 -4.57
CA SER A 13 -12.51 1.75 -4.00
C SER A 13 -11.26 1.49 -4.84
N VAL A 14 -11.39 1.46 -6.17
CA VAL A 14 -10.26 1.29 -7.09
C VAL A 14 -9.32 2.50 -7.02
N SER A 15 -9.88 3.72 -7.03
CA SER A 15 -9.12 4.96 -6.89
C SER A 15 -8.35 4.99 -5.57
N ASP A 16 -9.01 4.71 -4.44
CA ASP A 16 -8.43 4.66 -3.10
C ASP A 16 -7.28 3.63 -3.01
N ALA A 17 -7.47 2.45 -3.60
CA ALA A 17 -6.46 1.40 -3.64
C ALA A 17 -5.20 1.79 -4.43
N SER A 18 -5.36 2.60 -5.48
CA SER A 18 -4.24 3.18 -6.22
C SER A 18 -3.56 4.32 -5.46
N PHE A 19 -4.35 5.20 -4.86
CA PHE A 19 -3.88 6.40 -4.17
C PHE A 19 -3.05 6.07 -2.93
N ILE A 20 -3.47 5.07 -2.15
CA ILE A 20 -2.77 4.66 -0.93
C ILE A 20 -1.33 4.15 -1.21
N ARG A 21 -1.04 3.59 -2.40
CA ARG A 21 0.33 3.20 -2.77
C ARG A 21 1.20 4.42 -3.00
N VAL A 22 0.67 5.41 -3.71
CA VAL A 22 1.34 6.70 -3.95
C VAL A 22 1.61 7.41 -2.62
N LEU A 23 0.63 7.39 -1.71
CA LEU A 23 0.79 7.97 -0.39
C LEU A 23 1.88 7.27 0.43
N GLU A 24 1.94 5.94 0.40
CA GLU A 24 3.00 5.17 1.07
C GLU A 24 4.39 5.53 0.52
N ASP A 25 4.56 5.58 -0.80
CA ASP A 25 5.83 5.92 -1.43
C ASP A 25 6.22 7.39 -1.19
N LEU A 26 5.25 8.30 -1.14
CA LEU A 26 5.47 9.70 -0.78
C LEU A 26 5.94 9.83 0.68
N ILE A 27 5.32 9.13 1.61
CA ILE A 27 5.75 9.12 3.02
C ILE A 27 7.18 8.58 3.12
N ASP A 28 7.49 7.49 2.42
CA ASP A 28 8.84 6.92 2.38
C ASP A 28 9.86 7.91 1.80
N ALA A 29 9.52 8.62 0.73
CA ALA A 29 10.38 9.65 0.15
C ALA A 29 10.61 10.82 1.13
N LEU A 30 9.57 11.28 1.84
CA LEU A 30 9.69 12.37 2.81
C LEU A 30 10.55 11.97 4.02
N ILE A 31 10.42 10.71 4.48
CA ILE A 31 11.24 10.17 5.55
C ILE A 31 12.69 10.02 5.11
N ALA A 32 12.93 9.48 3.90
CA ALA A 32 14.28 9.32 3.35
C ALA A 32 15.01 10.66 3.17
N ASN A 33 14.28 11.71 2.81
CA ASN A 33 14.81 13.08 2.70
C ASN A 33 14.95 13.79 4.05
N GLY A 34 14.55 13.16 5.16
CA GLY A 34 14.58 13.76 6.51
C GLY A 34 13.57 14.89 6.73
N VAL A 35 12.61 15.07 5.81
CA VAL A 35 11.57 16.10 5.87
C VAL A 35 10.46 15.71 6.86
N LEU A 36 10.18 14.41 6.97
CA LEU A 36 9.19 13.83 7.87
C LEU A 36 9.85 12.80 8.79
N ARG A 37 9.57 12.85 10.09
CA ARG A 37 9.95 11.77 11.01
C ARG A 37 8.73 10.92 11.34
N MET A 38 8.94 9.64 11.63
CA MET A 38 7.87 8.76 12.09
C MET A 38 7.17 9.32 13.34
N THR A 39 7.90 9.95 14.25
CA THR A 39 7.37 10.58 15.47
C THR A 39 6.44 11.76 15.20
N ASP A 40 6.46 12.31 13.99
CA ASP A 40 5.62 13.45 13.59
C ASP A 40 4.22 12.97 13.15
N LEU A 41 4.04 11.67 12.92
CA LEU A 41 2.77 11.07 12.52
C LEU A 41 1.93 10.67 13.75
N PRO A 42 0.59 10.82 13.69
CA PRO A 42 -0.29 10.30 14.73
C PRO A 42 -0.13 8.77 14.92
N PRO A 43 -0.32 8.24 16.14
CA PRO A 43 -0.19 6.81 16.40
C PRO A 43 -1.01 5.92 15.46
N GLU A 44 -2.23 6.34 15.12
CA GLU A 44 -3.11 5.63 14.19
C GLU A 44 -2.56 5.59 12.76
N ALA A 45 -1.93 6.69 12.32
CA ALA A 45 -1.31 6.77 11.00
C ALA A 45 -0.07 5.86 10.92
N LEU A 46 0.73 5.82 11.98
CA LEU A 46 1.88 4.90 12.09
C LEU A 46 1.44 3.44 12.06
N ALA A 47 0.39 3.09 12.81
CA ALA A 47 -0.16 1.73 12.81
C ALA A 47 -0.60 1.31 11.40
N LYS A 48 -1.41 2.15 10.72
CA LYS A 48 -1.87 1.90 9.35
C LYS A 48 -0.72 1.79 8.36
N LEU A 49 0.29 2.66 8.46
CA LEU A 49 1.46 2.61 7.57
C LEU A 49 2.26 1.31 7.77
N ASN A 50 2.45 0.89 9.01
CA ASN A 50 3.14 -0.37 9.34
C ASN A 50 2.37 -1.60 8.85
N GLU A 51 1.06 -1.67 9.11
CA GLU A 51 0.19 -2.75 8.61
C GLU A 51 0.23 -2.85 7.09
N ARG A 52 0.19 -1.69 6.42
CA ARG A 52 0.25 -1.60 4.97
C ARG A 52 1.58 -2.12 4.44
N LYS A 53 2.70 -1.65 4.99
CA LYS A 53 4.06 -2.11 4.63
C LYS A 53 4.23 -3.61 4.83
N GLN A 54 3.75 -4.16 5.95
CA GLN A 54 3.80 -5.59 6.21
C GLN A 54 2.98 -6.39 5.20
N THR A 55 1.76 -5.93 4.87
CA THR A 55 0.91 -6.57 3.86
C THR A 55 1.60 -6.56 2.49
N ARG A 56 2.20 -5.43 2.11
CA ARG A 56 2.95 -5.29 0.86
C ARG A 56 4.17 -6.20 0.84
N GLN A 57 4.92 -6.28 1.94
CA GLN A 57 6.09 -7.16 2.04
C GLN A 57 5.68 -8.63 1.89
N ARG A 58 4.65 -9.10 2.59
CA ARG A 58 4.14 -10.48 2.47
C ARG A 58 3.70 -10.82 1.05
N LEU A 59 3.06 -9.88 0.36
CA LEU A 59 2.68 -10.08 -1.04
C LEU A 59 3.92 -10.21 -1.94
N ARG A 60 4.95 -9.38 -1.72
CA ARG A 60 6.22 -9.50 -2.46
C ARG A 60 6.92 -10.82 -2.17
N ASP A 61 7.07 -11.18 -0.89
CA ASP A 61 7.69 -12.45 -0.48
C ASP A 61 6.94 -13.64 -1.10
N SER A 62 5.60 -13.59 -1.14
CA SER A 62 4.79 -14.63 -1.80
C SER A 62 4.97 -14.68 -3.31
N LEU A 63 5.25 -13.57 -3.98
CA LEU A 63 5.53 -13.53 -5.42
C LEU A 63 6.96 -14.01 -5.69
N ASP A 64 7.93 -13.66 -4.85
CA ASP A 64 9.31 -14.10 -4.97
C ASP A 64 9.41 -15.64 -4.80
N LEU A 65 8.67 -16.23 -3.86
CA LEU A 65 8.57 -17.68 -3.71
C LEU A 65 8.00 -18.40 -4.94
N ILE A 66 7.16 -17.74 -5.74
CA ILE A 66 6.61 -18.33 -6.98
C ILE A 66 7.65 -18.25 -8.12
N ASN A 67 8.55 -17.27 -8.08
CA ASN A 67 9.56 -17.07 -9.13
C ASN A 67 10.78 -18.00 -8.99
N ASP A 68 11.02 -18.60 -7.82
CA ASP A 68 12.12 -19.53 -7.59
C ASP A 68 11.85 -20.97 -8.11
N ASP A 69 10.60 -21.27 -8.50
CA ASP A 69 10.16 -22.60 -8.95
C ASP A 69 10.03 -22.75 -10.49
N GLU A 70 10.50 -21.79 -11.28
CA GLU A 70 10.59 -21.97 -12.74
C GLU A 70 11.96 -22.57 -13.11
N PRO A 71 12.06 -23.89 -13.37
CA PRO A 71 13.29 -24.44 -13.92
C PRO A 71 13.48 -23.78 -15.28
N LEU A 72 14.63 -23.12 -15.45
CA LEU A 72 15.11 -22.70 -16.76
C LEU A 72 15.20 -23.95 -17.65
N ILE A 73 14.19 -24.16 -18.50
CA ILE A 73 14.23 -25.12 -19.61
C ILE A 73 14.73 -24.38 -20.85
#